data_AF-A0A379XQF4-F1
#
_entry.id   AF-A0A379XQF4-F1
#
_cell.length_a   1.000
_cell.length_b   1.000
_cell.length_c   1.000
_cell.angle_alpha   90.00
_cell.angle_beta   90.00
_cell.angle_gamma   90.00
#
_symmetry.space_group_name_H-M   'P 1'
#
loop_
_entity.id
_entity.type
_entity.pdbx_description
1 polymer ?
#
loop_
_entity_poly.entity_id
_entity_poly.type
_entity_poly.pdbx_seq_one_letter_code
_entity_poly.pdbx_strand_id
1 'polypeptide(L)'
;MPLASTIFFDNDPHTWLAAGVQGWEAWFLQERSEAARWLATLQNIITPTLPMASSPDHTLITHGPLDVSPLAIEYPLLSACCLNGKTTALRLLARCITLARSLSALPTLRWNRFDDGEWKIAVVETARGWLVHQARLTTSGNILDYRIISPTTRHAQSDGVIARELAAIPVSLWSRQLQVIDPCVAVNIVE
;
A
#
# COMPACT_ATOMS: atom_id res chain seq x y z
N MET A 1 -13.04 -22.70 -12.26
CA MET A 1 -12.64 -21.77 -11.17
C MET A 1 -12.83 -20.34 -11.65
N PRO A 2 -13.21 -19.40 -10.77
CA PRO A 2 -13.20 -17.97 -11.09
C PRO A 2 -11.80 -17.52 -11.53
N LEU A 3 -11.72 -16.56 -12.46
CA LEU A 3 -10.45 -16.04 -12.99
C LEU A 3 -9.48 -15.62 -11.88
N ALA A 4 -10.01 -15.00 -10.81
CA ALA A 4 -9.21 -14.55 -9.68
C ALA A 4 -8.54 -15.71 -8.92
N SER A 5 -9.23 -16.85 -8.75
CA SER A 5 -8.67 -18.03 -8.09
C SER A 5 -7.47 -18.57 -8.86
N THR A 6 -7.55 -18.64 -10.19
CA THR A 6 -6.46 -19.18 -11.02
C THR A 6 -5.27 -18.21 -11.13
N ILE A 7 -5.52 -16.91 -11.28
CA ILE A 7 -4.44 -15.93 -11.47
C ILE A 7 -3.73 -15.59 -10.15
N PHE A 8 -4.49 -15.32 -9.09
CA PHE A 8 -3.95 -14.69 -7.89
C PHE A 8 -3.73 -15.62 -6.71
N PHE A 9 -4.53 -16.67 -6.54
CA PHE A 9 -4.58 -17.37 -5.25
C PHE A 9 -4.30 -18.87 -5.33
N ASP A 10 -4.47 -19.50 -6.49
CA ASP A 10 -4.56 -20.97 -6.65
C ASP A 10 -5.60 -21.61 -5.68
N ASN A 11 -6.57 -20.82 -5.24
CA ASN A 11 -7.58 -21.22 -4.27
C ASN A 11 -8.78 -20.26 -4.31
N ASP A 12 -9.83 -20.59 -3.57
CA ASP A 12 -10.87 -19.63 -3.25
C ASP A 12 -10.30 -18.44 -2.43
N PRO A 13 -10.63 -17.17 -2.75
CA PRO A 13 -10.07 -16.01 -2.06
C PRO A 13 -10.38 -15.97 -0.55
N HIS A 14 -11.56 -16.44 -0.12
CA HIS A 14 -11.93 -16.46 1.30
C HIS A 14 -11.10 -17.50 2.05
N THR A 15 -10.94 -18.70 1.48
CA THR A 15 -10.04 -19.72 2.05
C THR A 15 -8.59 -19.25 2.09
N TRP A 16 -8.10 -18.62 1.02
CA TRP A 16 -6.74 -18.08 0.97
C TRP A 16 -6.50 -16.99 2.03
N LEU A 17 -7.46 -16.08 2.19
CA LEU A 17 -7.39 -15.02 3.20
C LEU A 17 -7.40 -15.59 4.63
N ALA A 18 -8.26 -16.56 4.91
CA ALA A 18 -8.38 -17.21 6.21
C ALA A 18 -7.13 -18.02 6.62
N ALA A 19 -6.29 -18.41 5.66
CA ALA A 19 -5.07 -19.16 5.93
C ALA A 19 -3.99 -18.34 6.66
N GLY A 20 -4.09 -17.00 6.63
CA GLY A 20 -3.19 -16.09 7.35
C GLY A 20 -1.72 -16.20 6.94
N VAL A 21 -0.82 -15.64 7.75
CA VAL A 21 0.62 -15.53 7.44
C VAL A 21 1.24 -16.87 7.03
N GLN A 22 1.03 -17.93 7.82
CA GLN A 22 1.58 -19.26 7.52
C GLN A 22 1.06 -19.83 6.19
N GLY A 23 -0.23 -19.62 5.91
CA GLY A 23 -0.84 -20.04 4.65
C GLY A 23 -0.32 -19.27 3.45
N TRP A 24 -0.14 -17.95 3.59
CA TRP A 24 0.43 -17.11 2.55
C TRP A 24 1.89 -17.46 2.28
N GLU A 25 2.65 -17.81 3.32
CA GLU A 25 4.02 -18.30 3.18
C GLU A 25 4.10 -19.59 2.38
N ALA A 26 3.31 -20.58 2.77
CA ALA A 26 3.22 -21.84 2.04
C ALA A 26 2.76 -21.62 0.58
N TRP A 27 1.80 -20.71 0.37
CA TRP A 27 1.29 -20.38 -0.96
C TRP A 27 2.37 -19.81 -1.87
N PHE A 28 3.16 -18.82 -1.42
CA PHE A 28 4.19 -18.24 -2.29
C PHE A 28 5.33 -19.23 -2.54
N LEU A 29 5.71 -20.04 -1.54
CA LEU A 29 6.76 -21.07 -1.68
C LEU A 29 6.40 -22.16 -2.69
N GLN A 30 5.11 -22.38 -2.95
CA GLN A 30 4.64 -23.38 -3.92
C GLN A 30 4.56 -22.84 -5.35
N GLU A 31 4.59 -21.52 -5.55
CA GLU A 31 4.62 -20.88 -6.87
C GLU A 31 3.50 -21.31 -7.86
N ARG A 32 2.34 -21.74 -7.34
CA ARG A 32 1.26 -22.32 -8.16
C ARG A 32 0.39 -21.30 -8.88
N SER A 33 0.36 -20.05 -8.42
CA SER A 33 -0.34 -18.94 -9.08
C SER A 33 0.65 -18.00 -9.78
N GLU A 34 0.15 -17.22 -10.77
CA GLU A 34 0.96 -16.19 -11.43
C GLU A 34 1.45 -15.14 -10.43
N ALA A 35 0.59 -14.76 -9.47
CA ALA A 35 0.98 -13.82 -8.41
C ALA A 35 2.08 -14.37 -7.49
N ALA A 36 2.03 -15.66 -7.14
CA ALA A 36 3.09 -16.30 -6.34
C ALA A 36 4.42 -16.35 -7.10
N ARG A 37 4.39 -16.72 -8.39
CA ARG A 37 5.59 -16.68 -9.25
C ARG A 37 6.15 -15.28 -9.37
N TRP A 38 5.30 -14.27 -9.58
CA TRP A 38 5.76 -12.89 -9.66
C TRP A 38 6.39 -12.43 -8.33
N LEU A 39 5.75 -12.72 -7.20
CA LEU A 39 6.29 -12.44 -5.87
C LEU A 39 7.69 -13.05 -5.69
N ALA A 40 7.90 -14.31 -6.10
CA ALA A 40 9.20 -14.97 -6.03
C ALA A 40 10.30 -14.24 -6.82
N THR A 41 9.96 -13.61 -7.96
CA THR A 41 10.92 -12.79 -8.73
C THR A 41 11.25 -11.45 -8.08
N LEU A 42 10.33 -10.90 -7.28
CA LEU A 42 10.47 -9.59 -6.64
C LEU A 42 11.26 -9.65 -5.33
N GLN A 43 11.38 -10.82 -4.71
CA GLN A 43 12.00 -10.99 -3.39
C GLN A 43 13.47 -10.58 -3.32
N ASN A 44 14.15 -10.51 -4.46
CA ASN A 44 15.56 -10.13 -4.60
C ASN A 44 15.74 -8.62 -4.85
N ILE A 45 14.65 -7.88 -5.04
CA ILE A 45 14.68 -6.42 -5.14
C ILE A 45 14.64 -5.87 -3.73
N ILE A 46 15.77 -5.37 -3.26
CA ILE A 46 15.93 -4.82 -1.92
C ILE A 46 15.85 -3.30 -2.01
N THR A 47 14.89 -2.72 -1.30
CA THR A 47 14.71 -1.27 -1.14
C THR A 47 14.87 -0.90 0.33
N PRO A 48 15.18 0.37 0.66
CA PRO A 48 15.29 0.81 2.04
C PRO A 48 13.98 0.61 2.80
N THR A 49 14.09 0.25 4.08
CA THR A 49 12.96 0.31 5.01
C THR A 49 12.62 1.76 5.29
N LEU A 50 11.39 2.16 5.00
CA LEU A 50 10.87 3.50 5.25
C LEU A 50 9.82 3.46 6.37
N PRO A 51 9.57 4.58 7.06
CA PRO A 51 8.44 4.70 7.97
C PRO A 51 7.13 4.33 7.29
N MET A 52 6.24 3.65 8.01
CA MET A 52 4.94 3.21 7.51
C MET A 52 3.82 3.74 8.40
N ALA A 53 2.74 4.22 7.80
CA ALA A 53 1.51 4.53 8.52
C ALA A 53 0.53 3.36 8.44
N SER A 54 0.46 2.56 9.50
CA SER A 54 -0.43 1.40 9.56
C SER A 54 -1.85 1.73 10.01
N SER A 55 -2.07 2.95 10.51
CA SER A 55 -3.33 3.40 11.09
C SER A 55 -3.77 4.74 10.50
N PRO A 56 -5.09 5.01 10.43
CA PRO A 56 -5.62 6.29 9.96
C PRO A 56 -5.52 7.36 11.06
N ASP A 57 -4.32 7.86 11.34
CA ASP A 57 -4.06 8.82 12.41
C ASP A 57 -3.27 10.07 11.95
N HIS A 58 -2.83 10.89 12.91
CA HIS A 58 -2.10 12.13 12.65
C HIS A 58 -0.74 11.93 11.96
N THR A 59 -0.17 10.72 11.93
CA THR A 59 1.06 10.46 11.17
C THR A 59 0.89 10.76 9.68
N LEU A 60 -0.34 10.65 9.16
CA LEU A 60 -0.68 10.87 7.76
C LEU A 60 -0.67 12.32 7.30
N ILE A 61 -0.46 13.27 8.20
CA ILE A 61 -0.27 14.70 7.88
C ILE A 61 1.15 15.18 8.17
N THR A 62 2.04 14.29 8.62
CA THR A 62 3.45 14.64 8.83
C THR A 62 4.20 14.80 7.50
N HIS A 63 5.33 15.51 7.54
CA HIS A 63 6.25 15.65 6.41
C HIS A 63 7.27 14.50 6.37
N GLY A 64 7.83 14.26 5.19
CA GLY A 64 8.91 13.29 4.97
C GLY A 64 8.43 11.96 4.38
N PRO A 65 9.38 11.04 4.09
CA PRO A 65 9.08 9.76 3.46
C PRO A 65 8.24 8.90 4.40
N LEU A 66 6.98 8.68 4.02
CA LEU A 66 6.05 7.82 4.74
C LEU A 66 5.32 6.96 3.73
N ASP A 67 5.44 5.65 3.89
CA ASP A 67 4.64 4.71 3.13
C ASP A 67 3.23 4.65 3.71
N VAL A 68 2.25 4.90 2.84
CA VAL A 68 0.82 4.85 3.16
C VAL A 68 0.08 3.76 2.39
N SER A 69 0.79 2.92 1.65
CA SER A 69 0.25 1.88 0.75
C SER A 69 -0.45 0.72 1.48
N PRO A 70 -1.05 -0.26 0.75
CA PRO A 70 -1.53 -1.50 1.37
C PRO A 70 -0.47 -2.21 2.21
N LEU A 71 0.82 -2.11 1.84
CA LEU A 71 1.90 -2.65 2.67
C LEU A 71 1.89 -2.01 4.06
N ALA A 72 1.82 -0.68 4.15
CA ALA A 72 1.79 0.01 5.43
C ALA A 72 0.58 -0.43 6.27
N ILE A 73 -0.59 -0.55 5.65
CA ILE A 73 -1.87 -0.92 6.26
C ILE A 73 -1.84 -2.34 6.85
N GLU A 74 -1.25 -3.30 6.13
CA GLU A 74 -1.18 -4.71 6.54
C GLU A 74 0.16 -5.06 7.24
N TYR A 75 1.07 -4.08 7.40
CA TYR A 75 2.38 -4.29 8.00
C TYR A 75 2.36 -4.95 9.39
N PRO A 76 1.42 -4.64 10.31
CA PRO A 76 1.35 -5.32 11.61
C PRO A 76 1.17 -6.85 11.50
N LEU A 77 0.55 -7.33 10.43
CA LEU A 77 0.44 -8.77 10.14
C LEU A 77 1.68 -9.26 9.38
N LEU A 78 2.12 -8.49 8.39
CA LEU A 78 3.21 -8.87 7.49
C LEU A 78 4.60 -8.80 8.13
N SER A 79 4.77 -8.09 9.25
CA SER A 79 6.05 -8.02 9.97
C SER A 79 6.51 -9.38 10.52
N ALA A 80 5.57 -10.31 10.72
CA ALA A 80 5.86 -11.68 11.15
C ALA A 80 6.15 -12.64 9.98
N CYS A 81 5.96 -12.20 8.73
CA CYS A 81 6.18 -13.04 7.55
C CYS A 81 7.68 -13.23 7.29
N CYS A 82 8.08 -14.37 6.74
CA CYS A 82 9.45 -14.66 6.30
C CYS A 82 9.96 -13.73 5.18
N LEU A 83 9.07 -12.94 4.58
CA LEU A 83 9.41 -11.87 3.65
C LEU A 83 9.72 -10.53 4.35
N ASN A 84 9.80 -10.50 5.69
CA ASN A 84 10.16 -9.30 6.43
C ASN A 84 11.47 -8.68 5.89
N GLY A 85 11.47 -7.36 5.70
CA GLY A 85 12.55 -6.62 5.05
C GLY A 85 12.59 -6.70 3.51
N LYS A 86 11.76 -7.54 2.87
CA LYS A 86 11.62 -7.62 1.40
C LYS A 86 10.45 -6.75 0.91
N THR A 87 10.56 -5.44 1.12
CA THR A 87 9.49 -4.44 0.90
C THR A 87 8.81 -4.59 -0.46
N THR A 88 9.56 -4.74 -1.56
CA THR A 88 9.00 -4.89 -2.93
C THR A 88 8.09 -6.12 -3.05
N ALA A 89 8.47 -7.27 -2.50
CA ALA A 89 7.64 -8.48 -2.50
C ALA A 89 6.43 -8.31 -1.55
N LEU A 90 6.65 -7.71 -0.38
CA LEU A 90 5.58 -7.45 0.58
C LEU A 90 4.50 -6.50 0.02
N ARG A 91 4.86 -5.54 -0.85
CA ARG A 91 3.89 -4.67 -1.55
C ARG A 91 2.92 -5.47 -2.44
N LEU A 92 3.40 -6.51 -3.11
CA LEU A 92 2.55 -7.38 -3.92
C LEU A 92 1.66 -8.25 -3.02
N LEU A 93 2.24 -8.87 -1.98
CA LEU A 93 1.48 -9.68 -1.02
C LEU A 93 0.36 -8.87 -0.35
N ALA A 94 0.64 -7.65 0.09
CA ALA A 94 -0.35 -6.77 0.68
C ALA A 94 -1.51 -6.45 -0.28
N ARG A 95 -1.22 -6.25 -1.57
CA ARG A 95 -2.29 -6.09 -2.58
C ARG A 95 -3.11 -7.35 -2.80
N CYS A 96 -2.49 -8.54 -2.77
CA CYS A 96 -3.23 -9.80 -2.81
C CYS A 96 -4.19 -9.92 -1.61
N ILE A 97 -3.76 -9.50 -0.41
CA ILE A 97 -4.62 -9.45 0.79
C ILE A 97 -5.79 -8.49 0.57
N THR A 98 -5.55 -7.26 0.11
CA THR A 98 -6.62 -6.29 -0.18
C THR A 98 -7.60 -6.80 -1.24
N LEU A 99 -7.09 -7.46 -2.29
CA LEU A 99 -7.90 -8.07 -3.34
C LEU A 99 -8.76 -9.22 -2.80
N ALA A 100 -8.15 -10.14 -2.03
CA ALA A 100 -8.87 -11.25 -1.42
C ALA A 100 -9.98 -10.75 -0.51
N ARG A 101 -9.71 -9.77 0.37
CA ARG A 101 -10.73 -9.13 1.23
C ARG A 101 -11.91 -8.58 0.42
N SER A 102 -11.62 -7.92 -0.69
CA SER A 102 -12.65 -7.32 -1.56
C SER A 102 -13.48 -8.35 -2.32
N LEU A 103 -12.94 -9.54 -2.57
CA LEU A 103 -13.62 -10.64 -3.24
C LEU A 103 -14.40 -11.54 -2.27
N SER A 104 -13.93 -11.66 -1.02
CA SER A 104 -14.52 -12.51 0.01
C SER A 104 -15.69 -11.87 0.75
N ALA A 105 -15.75 -10.54 0.81
CA ALA A 105 -16.83 -9.77 1.44
C ALA A 105 -16.89 -8.35 0.85
N LEU A 106 -17.96 -7.59 1.16
CA LEU A 106 -17.89 -6.15 0.97
C LEU A 106 -16.76 -5.60 1.87
N PRO A 107 -15.72 -4.94 1.31
CA PRO A 107 -14.58 -4.52 2.10
C PRO A 107 -15.02 -3.52 3.17
N THR A 108 -14.81 -3.86 4.45
CA THR A 108 -14.90 -2.88 5.53
C THR A 108 -13.74 -1.91 5.39
N LEU A 109 -14.00 -0.77 4.75
CA LEU A 109 -13.02 0.31 4.58
C LEU A 109 -12.61 0.85 5.94
N ARG A 110 -11.30 0.92 6.20
CA ARG A 110 -10.78 1.62 7.38
C ARG A 110 -10.82 3.12 7.13
N TRP A 111 -11.25 3.89 8.12
CA TRP A 111 -11.32 5.35 8.03
C TRP A 111 -11.18 5.98 9.41
N ASN A 112 -10.87 7.27 9.45
CA ASN A 112 -10.91 8.07 10.66
C ASN A 112 -11.21 9.53 10.32
N ARG A 113 -11.60 10.31 11.33
CA ARG A 113 -11.69 11.76 11.25
C ARG A 113 -11.16 12.39 12.52
N PHE A 114 -10.47 13.52 12.38
CA PHE A 114 -9.96 14.27 13.52
C PHE A 114 -9.89 15.76 13.19
N ASP A 115 -9.72 16.54 14.24
CA ASP A 115 -9.59 17.99 14.20
C ASP A 115 -8.22 18.32 14.79
N ASP A 116 -7.36 18.99 14.03
CA ASP A 116 -6.04 19.42 14.51
C ASP A 116 -6.06 20.86 15.07
N GLY A 117 -7.27 21.45 15.16
CA GLY A 117 -7.51 22.82 15.62
C GLY A 117 -7.68 23.80 14.46
N GLU A 118 -6.94 23.64 13.38
CA GLU A 118 -7.04 24.48 12.17
C GLU A 118 -7.85 23.77 11.07
N TRP A 119 -7.61 22.47 10.90
CA TRP A 119 -8.15 21.63 9.84
C TRP A 119 -9.10 20.57 10.38
N LYS A 120 -10.22 20.41 9.67
CA LYS A 120 -11.04 19.20 9.75
C LYS A 120 -10.47 18.17 8.79
N ILE A 121 -10.12 17.00 9.31
CA ILE A 121 -9.39 15.98 8.57
C ILE A 121 -10.21 14.70 8.49
N ALA A 122 -10.31 14.15 7.29
CA ALA A 122 -10.89 12.85 7.03
C ALA A 122 -9.85 11.97 6.33
N VAL A 123 -9.73 10.73 6.79
CA VAL A 123 -8.82 9.73 6.24
C VAL A 123 -9.62 8.51 5.85
N VAL A 124 -9.36 7.95 4.66
CA VAL A 124 -10.00 6.74 4.18
C VAL A 124 -8.99 5.81 3.50
N GLU A 125 -9.16 4.51 3.69
CA GLU A 125 -8.45 3.47 2.97
C GLU A 125 -8.89 3.44 1.50
N THR A 126 -7.92 3.41 0.59
CA THR A 126 -8.12 3.23 -0.85
C THR A 126 -7.27 2.07 -1.35
N ALA A 127 -7.49 1.64 -2.61
CA ALA A 127 -6.69 0.57 -3.23
C ALA A 127 -5.16 0.84 -3.22
N ARG A 128 -4.75 2.11 -3.18
CA ARG A 128 -3.33 2.54 -3.18
C ARG A 128 -2.82 2.99 -1.82
N GLY A 129 -3.66 2.96 -0.79
CA GLY A 129 -3.29 3.40 0.55
C GLY A 129 -4.21 4.45 1.17
N TRP A 130 -3.71 5.13 2.19
CA TRP A 130 -4.45 6.20 2.89
C TRP A 130 -4.61 7.46 2.04
N LEU A 131 -5.87 7.86 1.83
CA LEU A 131 -6.24 9.15 1.23
C LEU A 131 -6.68 10.10 2.34
N VAL A 132 -6.09 11.31 2.36
CA VAL A 132 -6.41 12.35 3.34
C VAL A 132 -7.10 13.52 2.65
N HIS A 133 -8.21 13.96 3.22
CA HIS A 133 -8.89 15.20 2.88
C HIS A 133 -8.80 16.14 4.09
N GLN A 134 -8.40 17.38 3.85
CA GLN A 134 -8.30 18.41 4.88
C GLN A 134 -9.13 19.63 4.44
N ALA A 135 -9.98 20.13 5.32
CA ALA A 135 -10.76 21.33 5.08
C ALA A 135 -10.60 22.34 6.23
N ARG A 136 -10.30 23.58 5.90
CA ARG A 136 -10.48 24.73 6.80
C ARG A 136 -11.85 25.30 6.55
N LEU A 137 -12.58 25.58 7.62
CA LEU A 137 -13.94 26.08 7.54
C LEU A 137 -14.07 27.44 8.23
N THR A 138 -14.95 28.30 7.73
CA THR A 138 -15.44 29.44 8.52
C THR A 138 -16.26 28.96 9.71
N THR A 139 -16.53 29.86 10.67
CA THR A 139 -17.46 29.58 11.77
C THR A 139 -18.86 29.23 11.28
N SER A 140 -19.25 29.70 10.09
CA SER A 140 -20.52 29.35 9.43
C SER A 140 -20.48 28.03 8.63
N GLY A 141 -19.35 27.33 8.61
CA GLY A 141 -19.20 26.03 7.93
C GLY A 141 -18.82 26.10 6.44
N ASN A 142 -18.50 27.28 5.91
CA ASN A 142 -18.05 27.42 4.51
C ASN A 142 -16.58 27.00 4.37
N ILE A 143 -16.22 26.34 3.27
CA ILE A 143 -14.84 25.95 2.98
C ILE A 143 -14.00 27.19 2.67
N LEU A 144 -12.94 27.40 3.45
CA LEU A 144 -11.92 28.43 3.27
C LEU A 144 -10.72 27.92 2.47
N ASP A 145 -10.28 26.70 2.76
CA ASP A 145 -9.17 26.02 2.09
C ASP A 145 -9.48 24.52 2.10
N TYR A 146 -9.06 23.81 1.05
CA TYR A 146 -9.27 22.39 0.88
C TYR A 146 -8.03 21.73 0.28
N ARG A 147 -7.53 20.68 0.93
CA ARG A 147 -6.34 19.95 0.51
C ARG A 147 -6.62 18.47 0.45
N ILE A 148 -6.01 17.82 -0.54
CA ILE A 148 -6.03 16.37 -0.69
C ILE A 148 -4.59 15.89 -0.70
N ILE A 149 -4.28 14.94 0.18
CA ILE A 149 -3.02 14.20 0.16
C ILE A 149 -3.37 12.78 -0.29
N SER A 150 -3.20 12.52 -1.58
CA SER A 150 -3.41 11.18 -2.15
C SER A 150 -2.19 10.28 -1.87
N PRO A 151 -2.37 8.94 -1.87
CA PRO A 151 -1.26 8.01 -1.71
C PRO A 151 -0.13 8.26 -2.72
N THR A 152 -0.48 8.39 -4.01
CA THR A 152 0.52 8.62 -5.06
C THR A 152 1.21 9.97 -4.91
N THR A 153 0.50 11.05 -4.61
CA THR A 153 1.14 12.35 -4.39
C THR A 153 2.08 12.34 -3.19
N ARG A 154 1.76 11.55 -2.14
CA ARG A 154 2.62 11.41 -0.97
C ARG A 154 3.88 10.60 -1.29
N HIS A 155 3.73 9.49 -2.00
CA HIS A 155 4.87 8.66 -2.42
C HIS A 155 5.78 9.36 -3.46
N ALA A 156 5.22 10.24 -4.30
CA ALA A 156 5.92 10.95 -5.37
C ALA A 156 6.58 12.28 -4.93
N GLN A 157 6.57 12.62 -3.64
CA GLN A 157 7.35 13.76 -3.14
C GLN A 157 8.84 13.59 -3.48
N SER A 158 9.57 14.71 -3.59
CA SER A 158 10.98 14.71 -4.03
C SER A 158 11.90 13.83 -3.18
N ASP A 159 11.59 13.67 -1.90
CA ASP A 159 12.31 12.79 -0.97
C ASP A 159 11.42 11.64 -0.45
N GLY A 160 10.29 11.39 -1.13
CA GLY A 160 9.27 10.41 -0.78
C GLY A 160 9.64 8.97 -1.16
N VAL A 161 8.68 8.05 -0.96
CA VAL A 161 8.88 6.60 -1.16
C VAL A 161 9.45 6.27 -2.54
N ILE A 162 8.88 6.84 -3.62
CA ILE A 162 9.34 6.53 -4.98
C ILE A 162 10.80 6.94 -5.16
N ALA A 163 11.16 8.19 -4.81
CA ALA A 163 12.52 8.69 -4.96
C ALA A 163 13.53 7.85 -4.14
N ARG A 164 13.19 7.54 -2.88
CA ARG A 164 14.05 6.77 -1.96
C ARG A 164 14.26 5.33 -2.42
N GLU A 165 13.19 4.67 -2.88
CA GLU A 165 13.27 3.27 -3.30
C GLU A 165 14.00 3.14 -4.65
N LEU A 166 13.74 4.03 -5.61
CA LEU A 166 14.38 3.98 -6.92
C LEU A 166 15.87 4.34 -6.86
N ALA A 167 16.27 5.26 -5.99
CA ALA A 167 17.68 5.61 -5.78
C ALA A 167 18.52 4.45 -5.22
N ALA A 168 17.88 3.43 -4.61
CA ALA A 168 18.56 2.30 -4.01
C ALA A 168 18.74 1.09 -4.96
N ILE A 169 18.16 1.15 -6.16
CA ILE A 169 18.14 0.01 -7.10
C ILE A 169 18.60 0.42 -8.51
N PRO A 170 19.13 -0.52 -9.31
CA PRO A 170 19.45 -0.27 -10.71
C PRO A 170 18.24 0.21 -11.53
N VAL A 171 18.48 1.09 -12.49
CA VAL A 171 17.45 1.64 -13.42
C VAL A 171 16.66 0.53 -14.13
N SER A 172 17.30 -0.60 -14.45
CA SER A 172 16.66 -1.76 -15.07
C SER A 172 15.54 -2.39 -14.23
N LEU A 173 15.48 -2.09 -12.93
CA LEU A 173 14.44 -2.57 -12.01
C LEU A 173 13.36 -1.52 -11.71
N TRP A 174 13.53 -0.27 -12.16
CA TRP A 174 12.61 0.82 -11.84
C TRP A 174 11.17 0.52 -12.26
N SER A 175 10.97 0.01 -13.48
CA SER A 175 9.63 -0.33 -13.96
C SER A 175 8.94 -1.38 -13.08
N ARG A 176 9.69 -2.38 -12.57
CA ARG A 176 9.13 -3.41 -11.68
C ARG A 176 8.79 -2.83 -10.32
N GLN A 177 9.65 -1.97 -9.79
CA GLN A 177 9.39 -1.29 -8.52
C GLN A 177 8.14 -0.39 -8.62
N LEU A 178 8.03 0.40 -9.68
CA LEU A 178 6.88 1.27 -9.90
C LEU A 178 5.57 0.49 -10.07
N GLN A 179 5.58 -0.67 -10.73
CA GLN A 179 4.40 -1.53 -10.84
C GLN A 179 3.86 -1.98 -9.47
N VAL A 180 4.75 -2.25 -8.50
CA VAL A 180 4.33 -2.59 -7.13
C VAL A 180 4.17 -1.39 -6.22
N ILE A 181 4.55 -0.18 -6.62
CA ILE A 181 4.09 1.05 -5.95
C ILE A 181 2.70 1.44 -6.46
N ASP A 182 2.40 1.11 -7.72
CA ASP A 182 1.12 1.35 -8.40
C ASP A 182 0.68 2.83 -8.31
N PRO A 183 1.45 3.79 -8.84
CA PRO A 183 1.01 5.18 -8.91
C PRO A 183 -0.22 5.32 -9.83
N CYS A 184 -1.25 6.08 -9.42
CA CYS A 184 -2.45 6.33 -10.23
C CYS A 184 -2.39 7.57 -11.14
N VAL A 185 -1.26 8.27 -11.16
CA VAL A 185 -1.02 9.43 -12.03
C VAL A 185 0.39 9.32 -12.61
N ALA A 186 0.65 10.02 -13.72
CA ALA A 186 1.99 10.09 -14.25
C ALA A 186 2.96 10.65 -13.20
N VAL A 187 4.05 9.94 -12.95
CA VAL A 187 5.13 10.36 -12.06
C VAL A 187 6.34 10.66 -12.92
N ASN A 188 6.81 11.91 -12.85
CA ASN A 188 8.04 12.31 -13.52
C ASN A 188 9.20 11.99 -12.58
N ILE A 189 10.07 11.08 -13.01
CA ILE A 189 11.31 10.76 -12.30
C ILE A 189 12.43 11.36 -13.14
N VAL A 190 13.17 12.30 -12.56
CA VAL A 190 14.36 12.91 -13.17
C VAL A 190 15.57 12.17 -12.62
N GLU A 191 16.42 11.67 -13.52
CA GLU A 191 17.71 11.06 -13.16
C GLU A 191 18.69 12.08 -12.56
#